data_AF-A0AAV6C3L3-F1
#
_entry.id   AF-A0AAV6C3L3-F1
#
_cell.length_a   1.000
_cell.length_b   1.000
_cell.length_c   1.000
_cell.angle_alpha   90.00
_cell.angle_beta   90.00
_cell.angle_gamma   90.00
#
_symmetry.space_group_name_H-M   'P 1'
#
loop_
_entity.id
_entity.type
_entity.pdbx_description
1 polymer ?
#
loop_
_entity_poly.entity_id
_entity_poly.type
_entity_poly.pdbx_seq_one_letter_code
_entity_poly.pdbx_strand_id
1 'polypeptide(L)'
;WASEKLMYSTRQREPGRRAGRPRDGRRVAKMARVVALIEDLFFQMKLAETARHLGAEVKVATTPEALLEEARKTPSLVIVDLNARCGGVEAVKRLRASGSTARVVGFLSHVQTELAARGRSAGCDEVMPRSAFTANLAEILSGAKG
;
A
#
# COMPACT_ATOMS: atom_id res chain seq x y z
N TRP A 1 -12.72 34.78 -76.92
CA TRP A 1 -12.36 35.56 -75.72
C TRP A 1 -13.23 35.08 -74.58
N ALA A 2 -12.61 34.72 -73.44
CA ALA A 2 -13.15 34.28 -72.14
C ALA A 2 -14.08 33.03 -72.15
N SER A 3 -13.68 31.87 -71.63
CA SER A 3 -13.59 31.46 -70.20
C SER A 3 -15.00 31.34 -69.59
N GLU A 4 -15.46 30.22 -69.04
CA GLU A 4 -14.84 29.51 -67.92
C GLU A 4 -15.38 28.07 -67.76
N LYS A 5 -14.48 27.19 -67.33
CA LYS A 5 -14.65 25.75 -67.12
C LYS A 5 -15.17 25.50 -65.70
N LEU A 6 -16.24 24.72 -65.54
CA LEU A 6 -16.57 24.12 -64.25
C LEU A 6 -15.83 22.78 -64.11
N MET A 7 -15.13 22.66 -62.99
CA MET A 7 -14.03 21.74 -62.72
C MET A 7 -14.48 20.29 -62.49
N TYR A 8 -13.73 19.35 -63.09
CA TYR A 8 -13.55 17.98 -62.59
C TYR A 8 -12.67 18.02 -61.33
N SER A 9 -13.02 17.28 -60.27
CA SER A 9 -12.02 16.51 -59.51
C SER A 9 -12.62 15.57 -58.45
N THR A 10 -12.37 14.26 -58.64
CA THR A 10 -11.91 13.20 -57.70
C THR A 10 -12.35 13.21 -56.22
N ARG A 11 -12.55 12.10 -55.46
CA ARG A 11 -12.12 10.68 -55.44
C ARG A 11 -12.95 10.00 -54.31
N GLN A 12 -13.58 8.83 -54.51
CA GLN A 12 -13.18 7.48 -54.04
C GLN A 12 -13.42 7.05 -52.57
N ARG A 13 -13.99 5.82 -52.47
CA ARG A 13 -13.77 4.68 -51.52
C ARG A 13 -14.61 4.51 -50.23
N GLU A 14 -15.55 3.56 -50.34
CA GLU A 14 -15.84 2.34 -49.54
C GLU A 14 -15.94 2.29 -47.99
N PRO A 15 -16.80 1.39 -47.44
CA PRO A 15 -17.24 1.38 -46.04
C PRO A 15 -16.32 0.55 -45.13
N GLY A 16 -15.81 1.16 -44.06
CA GLY A 16 -15.02 0.47 -43.04
C GLY A 16 -15.86 0.00 -41.87
N ARG A 17 -16.18 -1.30 -41.80
CA ARG A 17 -16.46 -1.99 -40.53
C ARG A 17 -15.19 -1.95 -39.68
N ARG A 18 -15.25 -1.42 -38.45
CA ARG A 18 -14.39 -1.89 -37.34
C ARG A 18 -15.19 -2.00 -36.05
N ALA A 19 -15.46 -3.25 -35.70
CA ALA A 19 -15.78 -3.67 -34.35
C ALA A 19 -14.61 -3.33 -33.41
N GLY A 20 -14.92 -2.86 -32.20
CA GLY A 20 -13.92 -2.54 -31.19
C GLY A 20 -14.50 -2.05 -29.86
N ARG A 21 -15.31 -2.85 -29.18
CA ARG A 21 -15.13 -3.03 -27.72
C ARG A 21 -14.15 -4.20 -27.58
N PRO A 22 -13.19 -4.23 -26.62
CA PRO A 22 -13.38 -3.88 -25.20
C PRO A 22 -12.18 -3.09 -24.61
N ARG A 23 -12.24 -2.55 -23.40
CA ARG A 23 -11.77 -3.22 -22.17
C ARG A 23 -12.37 -2.49 -20.95
N ASP A 24 -13.43 -3.05 -20.37
CA ASP A 24 -13.57 -2.97 -18.91
C ASP A 24 -12.51 -3.92 -18.34
N GLY A 25 -11.27 -3.44 -18.36
CA GLY A 25 -10.20 -4.06 -17.60
C GLY A 25 -10.48 -3.74 -16.16
N ARG A 26 -11.32 -4.52 -15.48
CA ARG A 26 -11.18 -4.67 -14.03
C ARG A 26 -9.70 -4.96 -13.81
N ARG A 27 -8.94 -3.96 -13.35
CA ARG A 27 -7.68 -4.23 -12.65
C ARG A 27 -8.06 -5.35 -11.70
N VAL A 28 -7.48 -6.53 -11.87
CA VAL A 28 -7.53 -7.53 -10.81
C VAL A 28 -7.05 -6.77 -9.59
N ALA A 29 -7.97 -6.48 -8.66
CA ALA A 29 -7.65 -5.65 -7.52
C ALA A 29 -6.50 -6.37 -6.82
N LYS A 30 -5.29 -5.81 -6.92
CA LYS A 30 -4.10 -6.42 -6.34
C LYS A 30 -4.42 -6.49 -4.85
N MET A 31 -4.54 -7.72 -4.32
CA MET A 31 -4.86 -7.90 -2.91
C MET A 31 -3.84 -7.10 -2.11
N ALA A 32 -4.33 -6.22 -1.23
CA ALA A 32 -3.46 -5.42 -0.39
C ALA A 32 -2.58 -6.34 0.43
N ARG A 33 -1.27 -6.25 0.23
CA ARG A 33 -0.30 -6.98 1.02
C ARG A 33 0.19 -6.08 2.13
N VAL A 34 -0.02 -6.54 3.35
CA VAL A 34 0.38 -5.89 4.59
C VAL A 34 1.41 -6.76 5.28
N VAL A 35 2.50 -6.15 5.73
CA VAL A 35 3.49 -6.82 6.59
C VAL A 35 3.48 -6.16 7.95
N ALA A 36 3.51 -6.95 9.02
CA ALA A 36 3.45 -6.42 10.38
C ALA A 36 4.58 -6.97 11.25
N LEU A 37 5.35 -6.10 11.91
CA LEU A 37 6.28 -6.47 12.99
C LEU A 37 5.59 -6.23 14.33
N ILE A 38 5.03 -7.28 14.92
CA ILE A 38 4.28 -7.23 16.18
C ILE A 38 4.60 -8.49 16.99
N GLU A 39 5.01 -8.36 18.24
CA GLU A 39 5.26 -9.52 19.12
C GLU A 39 4.02 -9.95 19.92
N ASP A 40 3.09 -9.03 20.17
CA ASP A 40 1.87 -9.29 20.94
C ASP A 40 0.87 -10.15 20.14
N LEU A 41 0.69 -11.40 20.58
CA LEU A 41 -0.17 -12.37 19.91
C LEU A 41 -1.64 -11.92 19.86
N PHE A 42 -2.18 -11.28 20.90
CA PHE A 42 -3.57 -10.79 20.87
C PHE A 42 -3.74 -9.75 19.77
N PHE A 43 -2.73 -8.91 19.58
CA PHE A 43 -2.75 -7.91 18.52
C PHE A 43 -2.59 -8.50 17.13
N GLN A 44 -1.71 -9.49 16.98
CA GLN A 44 -1.59 -10.25 15.74
C GLN A 44 -2.93 -10.89 15.34
N MET A 45 -3.64 -11.50 16.30
CA MET A 45 -4.95 -12.10 16.04
C MET A 45 -5.98 -11.05 15.62
N LYS A 46 -6.08 -9.92 16.32
CA LYS A 46 -6.99 -8.82 15.95
C LYS A 46 -6.69 -8.25 14.56
N LEU A 47 -5.40 -8.07 14.23
CA LEU A 47 -4.95 -7.63 12.92
C LEU A 47 -5.36 -8.62 11.84
N ALA A 48 -5.09 -9.91 12.04
CA ALA A 48 -5.41 -10.97 11.10
C ALA A 48 -6.93 -11.10 10.88
N GLU A 49 -7.74 -11.04 11.93
CA GLU A 49 -9.20 -11.09 11.83
C GLU A 49 -9.77 -9.90 11.05
N THR A 50 -9.29 -8.69 11.36
CA THR A 50 -9.74 -7.47 10.66
C THR A 50 -9.34 -7.51 9.19
N ALA A 51 -8.11 -7.91 8.88
CA ALA A 51 -7.65 -8.06 7.52
C ALA A 51 -8.43 -9.12 6.73
N ARG A 52 -8.74 -10.26 7.37
CA ARG A 52 -9.58 -11.30 6.77
C ARG A 52 -10.97 -10.77 6.41
N HIS A 53 -11.61 -10.01 7.29
CA HIS A 53 -12.92 -9.41 7.02
C HIS A 53 -12.87 -8.40 5.86
N LEU A 54 -11.71 -7.76 5.68
CA LEU A 54 -11.46 -6.84 4.59
C LEU A 54 -10.91 -7.53 3.32
N GLY A 55 -10.57 -8.82 3.33
CA GLY A 55 -9.89 -9.46 2.19
C GLY A 55 -8.50 -8.89 1.90
N ALA A 56 -7.77 -8.45 2.93
CA ALA A 56 -6.36 -8.08 2.84
C ALA A 56 -5.46 -9.25 3.26
N GLU A 57 -4.32 -9.41 2.60
CA GLU A 57 -3.28 -10.38 3.00
C GLU A 57 -2.39 -9.74 4.06
N VAL A 58 -2.34 -10.33 5.26
CA VAL A 58 -1.40 -9.91 6.32
C VAL A 58 -0.36 -10.99 6.52
N LYS A 59 0.91 -10.58 6.51
CA LYS A 59 2.03 -11.40 6.97
C LYS A 59 2.64 -10.80 8.22
N VAL A 60 2.64 -11.56 9.31
CA VAL A 60 3.34 -11.15 10.54
C VAL A 60 4.79 -11.62 10.47
N ALA A 61 5.71 -10.67 10.67
CA ALA A 61 7.12 -10.88 10.93
C ALA A 61 7.36 -10.74 12.44
N THR A 62 8.17 -11.62 13.01
CA THR A 62 8.55 -11.58 14.44
C THR A 62 9.99 -11.12 14.66
N THR A 63 10.72 -10.83 13.58
CA THR A 63 12.09 -10.29 13.61
C THR A 63 12.25 -9.21 12.54
N PRO A 64 13.21 -8.29 12.70
CA PRO A 64 13.56 -7.31 11.66
C PRO A 64 14.00 -7.96 10.35
N GLU A 65 14.68 -9.10 10.40
CA GLU A 65 15.12 -9.84 9.19
C GLU A 65 13.91 -10.36 8.41
N ALA A 66 12.95 -10.98 9.11
CA ALA A 66 11.71 -11.44 8.48
C ALA A 66 10.89 -10.27 7.92
N LEU A 67 10.88 -9.11 8.60
CA LEU A 67 10.23 -7.90 8.10
C LEU A 67 10.85 -7.46 6.76
N LEU A 68 12.18 -7.42 6.68
CA LEU A 68 12.91 -7.01 5.47
C LEU A 68 12.67 -7.99 4.30
N GLU A 69 12.68 -9.29 4.56
CA GLU A 69 12.41 -10.30 3.54
C GLU A 69 10.99 -10.21 2.98
N GLU A 70 9.99 -9.99 3.84
CA GLU A 70 8.61 -9.76 3.39
C GLU A 70 8.45 -8.41 2.69
N ALA A 71 9.20 -7.38 3.07
CA ALA A 71 9.20 -6.08 2.41
C ALA A 71 9.70 -6.15 0.96
N ARG A 72 10.60 -7.08 0.62
CA ARG A 72 11.03 -7.32 -0.79
C ARG A 72 9.87 -7.70 -1.70
N LYS A 73 8.78 -8.23 -1.13
CA LYS A 73 7.56 -8.60 -1.88
C LYS A 73 6.63 -7.42 -2.12
N THR A 74 7.11 -6.20 -1.92
CA THR A 74 6.43 -4.92 -2.23
C THR A 74 5.05 -4.78 -1.55
N PRO A 75 4.97 -4.86 -0.21
CA PRO A 75 3.73 -4.55 0.49
C PRO A 75 3.35 -3.09 0.27
N SER A 76 2.05 -2.80 0.25
CA SER A 76 1.55 -1.43 0.22
C SER A 76 1.56 -0.77 1.60
N LEU A 77 1.52 -1.58 2.66
CA LEU A 77 1.52 -1.14 4.05
C LEU A 77 2.44 -2.01 4.91
N VAL A 78 3.21 -1.35 5.76
CA VAL A 78 3.98 -1.96 6.83
C VAL A 78 3.50 -1.41 8.17
N ILE A 79 3.21 -2.30 9.12
CA ILE A 79 2.78 -1.97 10.48
C ILE A 79 3.90 -2.36 11.44
N VAL A 80 4.30 -1.46 12.33
CA VAL A 80 5.39 -1.73 13.29
C VAL A 80 4.95 -1.37 14.70
N ASP A 81 5.04 -2.34 15.60
CA ASP A 81 5.05 -2.08 17.04
C ASP A 81 6.40 -1.47 17.43
N LEU A 82 6.42 -0.18 17.75
CA LEU A 82 7.63 0.53 18.14
C LEU A 82 8.17 0.08 19.51
N ASN A 83 7.34 -0.58 20.33
CA ASN A 83 7.74 -1.19 21.59
C ASN A 83 8.20 -2.65 21.44
N ALA A 84 8.22 -3.22 20.23
CA ALA A 84 8.72 -4.58 20.00
C ALA A 84 10.15 -4.75 20.54
N ARG A 85 10.38 -5.83 21.31
CA ARG A 85 11.67 -6.10 21.96
C ARG A 85 12.79 -6.34 20.95
N CYS A 86 12.45 -6.88 19.78
CA CYS A 86 13.37 -7.01 18.66
C CYS A 86 13.80 -5.68 18.00
N GLY A 87 13.29 -4.53 18.48
CA GLY A 87 13.76 -3.20 18.10
C GLY A 87 12.97 -2.58 16.93
N GLY A 88 11.71 -2.20 17.18
CA GLY A 88 10.81 -1.65 16.16
C GLY A 88 11.34 -0.42 15.42
N VAL A 89 11.91 0.57 16.14
CA VAL A 89 12.48 1.78 15.51
C VAL A 89 13.64 1.43 14.57
N GLU A 90 14.51 0.51 14.97
CA GLU A 90 15.66 0.12 14.16
C GLU A 90 15.23 -0.70 12.94
N ALA A 91 14.19 -1.52 13.09
CA ALA A 91 13.57 -2.22 11.96
C ALA A 91 13.02 -1.24 10.91
N VAL A 92 12.41 -0.13 11.32
CA VAL A 92 11.94 0.93 10.40
C VAL A 92 13.11 1.59 9.66
N LYS A 93 14.21 1.92 10.35
CA LYS A 93 15.39 2.50 9.69
C LYS A 93 15.97 1.56 8.65
N ARG A 94 16.14 0.28 9.00
CA ARG A 94 16.64 -0.75 8.08
C ARG A 94 15.71 -0.94 6.88
N LEU A 95 14.40 -0.87 7.10
CA LEU A 95 13.38 -0.93 6.06
C LEU A 95 13.50 0.25 5.08
N ARG A 96 13.69 1.47 5.59
CA ARG A 96 13.90 2.64 4.72
C ARG A 96 15.24 2.58 3.99
N ALA A 97 16.31 2.15 4.67
CA ALA A 97 17.63 1.97 4.07
C ALA A 97 17.66 0.91 2.94
N SER A 98 16.73 -0.05 2.94
CA SER A 98 16.58 -1.02 1.84
C SER A 98 15.88 -0.45 0.59
N GLY A 99 15.43 0.81 0.63
CA GLY A 99 14.72 1.47 -0.47
C GLY A 99 13.21 1.21 -0.46
N SER A 100 12.64 0.67 0.62
CA SER A 100 11.21 0.43 0.71
C SER A 100 10.40 1.75 0.68
N THR A 101 9.47 1.82 -0.26
CA THR A 101 8.52 2.93 -0.43
C THR A 101 7.14 2.63 0.15
N ALA A 102 6.96 1.50 0.83
CA ALA A 102 5.70 1.17 1.48
C ALA A 102 5.29 2.26 2.49
N ARG A 103 3.98 2.47 2.68
CA ARG A 103 3.48 3.27 3.80
C ARG A 103 3.82 2.55 5.09
N VAL A 104 4.40 3.23 6.07
CA VAL A 104 4.81 2.69 7.37
C VAL A 104 4.00 3.34 8.48
N VAL A 105 3.18 2.54 9.16
CA VAL A 105 2.43 2.95 10.34
C VAL A 105 3.08 2.35 11.59
N GLY A 106 3.64 3.21 12.43
CA GLY A 106 4.13 2.84 13.74
C GLY A 106 3.04 3.00 14.81
N PHE A 107 2.94 2.05 15.73
CA PHE A 107 2.16 2.26 16.96
C PHE A 107 2.99 1.99 18.20
N LEU A 108 2.56 2.54 19.33
CA LEU A 108 3.26 2.46 20.61
C LEU A 108 2.29 2.38 21.78
N SER A 109 2.75 1.86 22.91
CA SER A 109 1.98 1.78 24.16
C SER A 109 1.77 3.16 24.76
N HIS A 110 0.55 3.48 25.18
CA HIS A 110 0.20 4.77 25.80
C HIS A 110 0.73 5.98 24.99
N VAL A 111 1.03 7.10 25.63
CA VAL A 111 1.65 8.26 24.98
C VAL A 111 3.13 8.27 25.37
N GLN A 112 4.01 7.84 24.46
CA GLN A 112 5.47 7.91 24.62
C GLN A 112 6.04 8.88 23.57
N THR A 113 6.04 10.18 23.88
CA THR A 113 6.39 11.25 22.94
C THR A 113 7.78 11.08 22.32
N GLU A 114 8.77 10.68 23.12
CA GLU A 114 10.13 10.45 22.62
C GLU A 114 10.20 9.27 21.65
N LEU A 115 9.56 8.14 21.98
CA LEU A 115 9.49 6.98 21.10
C LEU A 115 8.73 7.33 19.81
N ALA A 116 7.68 8.14 19.91
CA ALA A 116 6.94 8.62 18.76
C ALA A 116 7.82 9.47 17.83
N ALA A 117 8.58 10.40 18.39
CA ALA A 117 9.53 11.22 17.63
C ALA A 117 10.60 10.34 16.97
N ARG A 118 11.17 9.37 17.70
CA ARG A 118 12.14 8.41 17.16
C ARG A 118 11.56 7.58 16.01
N GLY A 119 10.32 7.12 16.12
CA GLY A 119 9.63 6.40 15.05
C GLY A 119 9.46 7.24 13.78
N ARG A 120 9.03 8.50 13.94
CA ARG A 120 8.92 9.45 12.80
C ARG A 120 10.28 9.72 12.17
N SER A 121 11.30 10.02 12.98
CA SER A 121 12.67 10.25 12.48
C SER A 121 13.29 9.02 11.82
N ALA A 122 12.88 7.81 12.22
CA ALA A 122 13.30 6.57 11.56
C ALA A 122 12.63 6.37 10.18
N GLY A 123 11.54 7.09 9.92
CA GLY A 123 10.81 7.07 8.65
C GLY A 123 9.44 6.41 8.70
N CYS A 124 8.79 6.31 9.86
CA CYS A 124 7.35 6.06 9.90
C CYS A 124 6.60 7.24 9.27
N ASP A 125 5.64 6.96 8.38
CA ASP A 125 4.76 7.98 7.81
C ASP A 125 3.75 8.47 8.87
N GLU A 126 3.29 7.56 9.72
CA GLU A 126 2.40 7.85 10.84
C GLU A 126 2.87 7.14 12.10
N VAL A 127 2.73 7.81 13.25
CA VAL A 127 2.97 7.21 14.56
C VAL A 127 1.85 7.60 15.52
N MET A 128 1.21 6.59 16.12
CA MET A 128 0.02 6.78 16.96
C MET A 128 0.00 5.86 18.20
N PRO A 129 -0.72 6.23 19.27
CA PRO A 129 -0.98 5.33 20.39
C PRO A 129 -1.72 4.06 19.97
N ARG A 130 -1.48 2.96 20.68
CA ARG A 130 -2.13 1.66 20.41
C ARG A 130 -3.65 1.73 20.40
N SER A 131 -4.26 2.53 21.28
CA SER A 131 -5.72 2.72 21.30
C SER A 131 -6.23 3.32 19.99
N ALA A 132 -5.57 4.36 19.47
CA ALA A 132 -5.90 5.00 18.20
C ALA A 132 -5.68 4.04 17.01
N PHE A 133 -4.55 3.33 16.98
CA PHE A 133 -4.31 2.30 15.96
C PHE A 133 -5.43 1.25 15.95
N THR A 134 -5.83 0.80 17.14
CA THR A 134 -6.85 -0.24 17.29
C THR A 134 -8.23 0.23 16.86
N ALA A 135 -8.58 1.48 17.18
CA ALA A 135 -9.84 2.10 16.78
C ALA A 135 -9.93 2.30 15.26
N ASN A 136 -8.81 2.65 14.63
CA ASN A 136 -8.75 2.97 13.20
C ASN A 136 -8.23 1.79 12.34
N LEU A 137 -8.11 0.58 12.90
CA LEU A 137 -7.45 -0.55 12.25
C LEU A 137 -8.06 -0.89 10.88
N ALA A 138 -9.40 -0.88 10.78
CA ALA A 138 -10.09 -1.18 9.54
C ALA A 138 -9.83 -0.12 8.46
N GLU A 139 -9.75 1.15 8.84
CA GLU A 139 -9.43 2.27 7.95
C GLU A 139 -7.98 2.19 7.46
N ILE A 140 -7.04 1.98 8.39
CA ILE A 140 -5.61 1.81 8.11
C ILE A 140 -5.39 0.68 7.08
N LEU A 141 -6.01 -0.48 7.30
CA LEU A 141 -5.93 -1.62 6.39
C LEU A 141 -6.64 -1.39 5.06
N SER A 142 -7.76 -0.66 5.06
CA SER A 142 -8.49 -0.32 3.82
C SER A 142 -7.67 0.61 2.93
N GLY A 143 -6.93 1.56 3.52
CA GLY A 143 -6.01 2.43 2.79
C GLY A 143 -4.84 1.70 2.11
N ALA A 144 -4.57 0.43 2.48
CA ALA A 144 -3.56 -0.39 1.82
C ALA A 144 -4.01 -0.93 0.44
N LYS A 145 -5.30 -0.84 0.10
CA LYS A 145 -5.89 -1.40 -1.13
C LYS A 145 -5.74 -0.52 -2.37
N GLY A 146 -5.16 0.67 -2.23
CA GLY A 146 -4.98 1.62 -3.32
C GLY A 146 -6.24 2.41 -3.62
#